data_AF-A0A2M8C4I6-F1
#
_entry.id   AF-A0A2M8C4I6-F1
#
_cell.length_a   1.000
_cell.length_b   1.000
_cell.length_c   1.000
_cell.angle_alpha   90.00
_cell.angle_beta   90.00
_cell.angle_gamma   90.00
#
_symmetry.space_group_name_H-M   'P 1'
#
loop_
_entity.id
_entity.type
_entity.pdbx_description
1 polymer ?
#
loop_
_entity_poly.entity_id
_entity_poly.type
_entity_poly.pdbx_seq_one_letter_code
_entity_poly.pdbx_strand_id
1 'polypeptide(L)'
;MGSEVFYRKWRPQTLAEVVGQEAITETLRRAVKSGKIAHAYFFCGPRGTGKTSTGRILAKTVNCPNQIDGEPCNSCDMCRSITEGRALDVIEIDAASNRGIDEIRSLREKVNYAPSLAKYKVYIIDEVHMLTEAACNALLKTLEEPPPHVIFVLATTEAHKVIPTIVSRCQRFNFHRLSQRAITDKLKLICKKEGIDIDANSLGLIAHAATGSLRDAENILQQLVAYYGSQIVFEQVQAVLGSSHDSRVRQLVQCIINRDLSTGLRVINDLNTGGIDLRQFNLGLVEYLRGLLLTKSGCEEALDGTTEDKVEMEKIVANATLDYLLQATKLFASIEFRTDSYSSLPLELALVDCILSPSKGEQVTMAKAMEMAECAKSSRESIQSAQATDFPALRDKVEIQNDVITGQKVMEETKTSQDFDYLHSRWKEFIQSLRGEGSSGSLDAFLRSACEPVALKDGTLVLGFYYSFHKEKIEDAKYRHLIEKKLMEVFGQPYKIECILVDRKRKASQTKVESPLIKAAIDMGARIVD
;
A
#
# COMPACT_ATOMS: atom_id res chain seq x y z
N MET A 1 12.02 -14.67 31.24
CA MET A 1 12.89 -14.94 30.08
C MET A 1 13.24 -13.61 29.43
N GLY A 2 14.39 -13.48 28.77
CA GLY A 2 14.72 -12.24 28.04
C GLY A 2 13.76 -12.04 26.86
N SER A 3 13.16 -10.86 26.74
CA SER A 3 12.09 -10.55 25.78
C SER A 3 12.62 -10.25 24.36
N GLU A 4 13.52 -11.08 23.84
CA GLU A 4 14.05 -10.92 22.49
C GLU A 4 13.17 -11.64 21.46
N VAL A 5 12.65 -10.85 20.52
CA VAL A 5 11.75 -11.32 19.45
C VAL A 5 12.44 -12.35 18.56
N PHE A 6 11.76 -13.45 18.22
CA PHE A 6 12.32 -14.57 17.45
C PHE A 6 13.11 -14.17 16.19
N TYR A 7 12.64 -13.20 15.38
CA TYR A 7 13.37 -12.78 14.16
C TYR A 7 14.74 -12.12 14.41
N ARG A 8 15.05 -11.75 15.67
CA ARG A 8 16.38 -11.32 16.11
C ARG A 8 17.17 -12.50 16.65
N LYS A 9 16.59 -13.24 17.61
CA LYS A 9 17.18 -14.40 18.27
C LYS A 9 17.59 -15.53 17.31
N TRP A 10 16.78 -15.78 16.27
CA TRP A 10 16.97 -16.85 15.27
C TRP A 10 17.58 -16.39 13.94
N ARG A 11 18.00 -15.12 13.87
CA ARG A 11 18.75 -14.57 12.73
C ARG A 11 20.01 -15.42 12.50
N PRO A 12 20.27 -15.87 11.27
CA PRO A 12 21.42 -16.74 10.96
C PRO A 12 22.75 -16.03 11.24
N GLN A 13 23.73 -16.81 11.73
CA GLN A 13 25.05 -16.33 12.13
C GLN A 13 26.19 -16.83 11.22
N THR A 14 25.90 -17.80 10.35
CA THR A 14 26.79 -18.35 9.30
C THR A 14 26.05 -18.38 7.95
N LEU A 15 26.78 -18.47 6.84
CA LEU A 15 26.19 -18.59 5.50
C LEU A 15 25.46 -19.94 5.35
N ALA A 16 25.90 -20.97 6.09
CA ALA A 16 25.23 -22.27 6.19
C ALA A 16 23.82 -22.22 6.86
N GLU A 17 23.54 -21.23 7.70
CA GLU A 17 22.23 -21.07 8.37
C GLU A 17 21.21 -20.27 7.53
N VAL A 18 21.62 -19.69 6.39
CA VAL A 18 20.73 -18.92 5.52
C VAL A 18 19.94 -19.87 4.61
N VAL A 19 18.72 -20.17 5.05
CA VAL A 19 17.76 -21.08 4.42
C VAL A 19 17.38 -20.63 3.00
N GLY A 20 17.37 -21.56 2.03
CA GLY A 20 16.73 -21.41 0.72
C GLY A 20 17.42 -20.44 -0.24
N GLN A 21 18.70 -20.15 -0.01
CA GLN A 21 19.53 -19.27 -0.86
C GLN A 21 20.90 -19.91 -1.16
N GLU A 22 20.95 -21.25 -1.26
CA GLU A 22 22.17 -22.08 -1.20
C GLU A 22 23.20 -21.71 -2.27
N ALA A 23 22.76 -21.31 -3.46
CA ALA A 23 23.64 -20.86 -4.54
C ALA A 23 24.31 -19.50 -4.25
N ILE A 24 23.62 -18.60 -3.51
CA ILE A 24 24.16 -17.30 -3.09
C ILE A 24 25.19 -17.52 -1.99
N THR A 25 24.82 -18.30 -0.97
CA THR A 25 25.66 -18.55 0.21
C THR A 25 26.95 -19.28 -0.16
N GLU A 26 26.87 -20.30 -1.02
CA GLU A 26 28.04 -21.02 -1.52
C GLU A 26 28.94 -20.14 -2.42
N THR A 27 28.36 -19.24 -3.22
CA THR A 27 29.15 -18.29 -4.02
C THR A 27 29.91 -17.29 -3.15
N LEU A 28 29.25 -16.75 -2.11
CA LEU A 28 29.90 -15.86 -1.13
C LEU A 28 30.97 -16.60 -0.30
N ARG A 29 30.68 -17.83 0.15
CA ARG A 29 31.62 -18.70 0.86
C ARG A 29 32.90 -18.93 0.04
N ARG A 30 32.76 -19.27 -1.25
CA ARG A 30 33.87 -19.43 -2.20
C ARG A 30 34.63 -18.14 -2.47
N ALA A 31 33.93 -17.00 -2.59
CA ALA A 31 34.57 -15.70 -2.77
C ALA A 31 35.50 -15.35 -1.60
N VAL A 32 35.05 -15.52 -0.35
CA VAL A 32 35.89 -15.27 0.82
C VAL A 32 36.99 -16.33 0.98
N LYS A 33 36.69 -17.62 0.81
CA LYS A 33 37.68 -18.72 0.87
C LYS A 33 38.82 -18.55 -0.15
N SER A 34 38.56 -17.96 -1.31
CA SER A 34 39.56 -17.69 -2.35
C SER A 34 40.18 -16.28 -2.29
N GLY A 35 39.78 -15.45 -1.32
CA GLY A 35 40.20 -14.04 -1.20
C GLY A 35 39.66 -13.11 -2.29
N LYS A 36 38.84 -13.61 -3.22
CA LYS A 36 38.27 -12.87 -4.36
C LYS A 36 36.97 -12.16 -3.96
N ILE A 37 37.10 -11.24 -3.00
CA ILE A 37 36.00 -10.43 -2.47
C ILE A 37 35.79 -9.22 -3.40
N ALA A 38 34.53 -8.89 -3.70
CA ALA A 38 34.18 -7.71 -4.49
C ALA A 38 34.09 -6.45 -3.61
N HIS A 39 34.37 -5.27 -4.18
CA HIS A 39 34.23 -3.99 -3.49
C HIS A 39 32.76 -3.59 -3.26
N ALA A 40 31.82 -4.13 -4.05
CA ALA A 40 30.40 -3.84 -3.93
C ALA A 40 29.51 -5.03 -4.28
N TYR A 41 28.55 -5.30 -3.41
CA TYR A 41 27.54 -6.37 -3.50
C TYR A 41 26.14 -5.74 -3.60
N PHE A 42 25.31 -6.21 -4.53
CA PHE A 42 23.92 -5.77 -4.69
C PHE A 42 22.95 -6.92 -4.45
N PHE A 43 22.35 -6.96 -3.26
CA PHE A 43 21.43 -7.98 -2.80
C PHE A 43 19.99 -7.52 -3.05
N CYS A 44 19.33 -8.07 -4.06
CA CYS A 44 17.98 -7.67 -4.43
C CYS A 44 16.99 -8.84 -4.40
N GLY A 45 15.78 -8.61 -3.89
CA GLY A 45 14.74 -9.64 -3.79
C GLY A 45 13.73 -9.35 -2.68
N PRO A 46 12.68 -10.18 -2.52
CA PRO A 46 11.59 -9.93 -1.58
C PRO A 46 12.03 -9.70 -0.11
N ARG A 47 11.13 -9.12 0.70
CA ARG A 47 11.35 -8.96 2.15
C ARG A 47 11.47 -10.34 2.82
N GLY A 48 12.25 -10.39 3.91
CA GLY A 48 12.39 -11.59 4.76
C GLY A 48 13.17 -12.77 4.16
N THR A 49 13.71 -12.63 2.95
CA THR A 49 14.56 -13.63 2.24
C THR A 49 16.01 -13.72 2.74
N GLY A 50 16.38 -12.91 3.74
CA GLY A 50 17.69 -12.97 4.40
C GLY A 50 18.74 -11.96 3.94
N LYS A 51 18.44 -11.05 2.99
CA LYS A 51 19.38 -10.04 2.42
C LYS A 51 20.31 -9.39 3.45
N THR A 52 19.77 -8.62 4.41
CA THR A 52 20.53 -7.87 5.42
C THR A 52 21.21 -8.75 6.47
N SER A 53 20.70 -9.96 6.68
CA SER A 53 21.37 -10.97 7.52
C SER A 53 22.62 -11.49 6.80
N THR A 54 22.49 -11.83 5.51
CA THR A 54 23.61 -12.25 4.65
C THR A 54 24.68 -11.16 4.54
N GLY A 55 24.27 -9.89 4.49
CA GLY A 55 25.20 -8.75 4.54
C GLY A 55 26.03 -8.68 5.83
N ARG A 56 25.39 -8.85 7.00
CA ARG A 56 26.11 -8.93 8.28
C ARG A 56 27.00 -10.17 8.37
N ILE A 57 26.54 -11.31 7.87
CA ILE A 57 27.35 -12.55 7.86
C ILE A 57 28.59 -12.34 6.98
N LEU A 58 28.45 -11.79 5.77
CA LEU A 58 29.59 -11.44 4.91
C LEU A 58 30.56 -10.48 5.63
N ALA A 59 30.03 -9.44 6.29
CA ALA A 59 30.83 -8.51 7.09
C ALA A 59 31.59 -9.19 8.25
N LYS A 60 31.00 -10.21 8.89
CA LYS A 60 31.72 -11.09 9.84
C LYS A 60 32.82 -11.88 9.13
N THR A 61 32.48 -12.59 8.05
CA THR A 61 33.41 -13.54 7.40
C THR A 61 34.66 -12.86 6.88
N VAL A 62 34.56 -11.66 6.26
CA VAL A 62 35.73 -10.94 5.72
C VAL A 62 36.62 -10.32 6.79
N ASN A 63 36.10 -10.12 8.01
CA ASN A 63 36.79 -9.49 9.14
C ASN A 63 37.14 -10.47 10.27
N CYS A 64 36.74 -11.73 10.17
CA CYS A 64 37.00 -12.76 11.17
C CYS A 64 38.45 -13.29 11.02
N PRO A 65 39.36 -13.08 11.98
CA PRO A 65 40.74 -13.60 11.89
C PRO A 65 40.79 -15.13 11.91
N ASN A 66 39.81 -15.77 12.56
CA ASN A 66 39.72 -17.23 12.71
C ASN A 66 38.69 -17.83 11.73
N GLN A 67 38.58 -17.27 10.53
CA GLN A 67 37.63 -17.72 9.50
C GLN A 67 38.05 -19.08 8.94
N ILE A 68 37.08 -19.99 8.77
CA ILE A 68 37.30 -21.36 8.28
C ILE A 68 36.39 -21.59 7.08
N ASP A 69 36.95 -22.05 5.96
CA ASP A 69 36.25 -22.44 4.72
C ASP A 69 35.27 -21.44 4.09
N GLY A 70 35.28 -20.17 4.54
CA GLY A 70 34.33 -19.14 4.10
C GLY A 70 33.21 -18.86 5.10
N GLU A 71 33.33 -19.34 6.34
CA GLU A 71 32.39 -19.10 7.45
C GLU A 71 33.06 -18.34 8.62
N PRO A 72 32.31 -17.50 9.36
CA PRO A 72 32.82 -16.79 10.52
C PRO A 72 32.82 -17.70 11.76
N CYS A 73 33.86 -17.62 12.60
CA CYS A 73 33.97 -18.45 13.81
C CYS A 73 32.91 -18.16 14.89
N ASN A 74 32.27 -16.98 14.83
CA ASN A 74 31.30 -16.47 15.82
C ASN A 74 31.78 -16.37 17.29
N SER A 75 33.01 -16.77 17.60
CA SER A 75 33.59 -16.78 18.94
C SER A 75 34.58 -15.65 19.22
N CYS A 76 35.20 -15.06 18.19
CA CYS A 76 36.13 -13.93 18.35
C CYS A 76 35.42 -12.59 18.54
N ASP A 77 36.11 -11.62 19.12
CA ASP A 77 35.51 -10.35 19.54
C ASP A 77 35.02 -9.49 18.37
N MET A 78 35.65 -9.61 17.20
CA MET A 78 35.14 -8.99 15.96
C MET A 78 33.79 -9.58 15.55
N CYS A 79 33.64 -10.92 15.56
CA CYS A 79 32.36 -11.56 15.25
C CYS A 79 31.28 -11.20 16.28
N ARG A 80 31.61 -11.18 17.57
CA ARG A 80 30.70 -10.75 18.65
C ARG A 80 30.25 -9.30 18.44
N SER A 81 31.20 -8.38 18.28
CA SER A 81 30.92 -6.95 18.05
C SER A 81 30.04 -6.70 16.82
N ILE A 82 30.20 -7.46 15.74
CA ILE A 82 29.33 -7.36 14.55
C ILE A 82 27.94 -7.99 14.81
N THR A 83 27.85 -9.03 15.63
CA THR A 83 26.55 -9.62 16.05
C THR A 83 25.71 -8.60 16.84
N GLU A 84 26.38 -7.90 17.76
CA GLU A 84 25.78 -6.97 18.71
C GLU A 84 25.59 -5.55 18.15
N GLY A 85 26.03 -5.28 16.91
CA GLY A 85 25.99 -3.95 16.30
C GLY A 85 26.98 -2.92 16.89
N ARG A 86 28.03 -3.38 17.59
CA ARG A 86 29.04 -2.55 18.26
C ARG A 86 30.32 -2.32 17.44
N ALA A 87 30.48 -2.98 16.29
CA ALA A 87 31.70 -2.91 15.48
C ALA A 87 31.79 -1.58 14.67
N LEU A 88 32.70 -0.70 15.06
CA LEU A 88 32.89 0.63 14.44
C LEU A 88 33.18 0.59 12.92
N ASP A 89 33.82 -0.47 12.45
CA ASP A 89 34.17 -0.65 11.03
C ASP A 89 33.08 -1.37 10.22
N VAL A 90 31.93 -1.72 10.81
CA VAL A 90 30.77 -2.28 10.10
C VAL A 90 29.57 -1.35 10.30
N ILE A 91 29.39 -0.43 9.35
CA ILE A 91 28.39 0.62 9.40
C ILE A 91 27.13 0.13 8.69
N GLU A 92 26.05 -0.09 9.44
CA GLU A 92 24.72 -0.39 8.89
C GLU A 92 23.87 0.89 8.82
N ILE A 93 23.33 1.17 7.64
CA ILE A 93 22.47 2.34 7.36
C ILE A 93 21.16 1.84 6.78
N ASP A 94 20.06 2.13 7.46
CA ASP A 94 18.73 2.06 6.85
C ASP A 94 18.50 3.29 5.97
N ALA A 95 18.48 3.09 4.65
CA ALA A 95 18.19 4.17 3.71
C ALA A 95 16.75 4.69 3.84
N ALA A 96 15.80 3.90 4.37
CA ALA A 96 14.43 4.38 4.61
C ALA A 96 14.36 5.46 5.70
N SER A 97 15.33 5.50 6.61
CA SER A 97 15.52 6.56 7.62
C SER A 97 16.53 7.63 7.20
N ASN A 98 17.57 7.27 6.44
CA ASN A 98 18.70 8.13 6.05
C ASN A 98 18.71 8.42 4.53
N ARG A 99 17.67 9.09 4.01
CA ARG A 99 17.43 9.28 2.57
C ARG A 99 18.24 10.41 1.93
N GLY A 100 18.78 11.30 2.77
CA GLY A 100 19.32 12.58 2.35
C GLY A 100 20.69 12.48 1.67
N ILE A 101 21.09 13.58 1.06
CA ILE A 101 22.38 13.70 0.37
C ILE A 101 23.53 13.90 1.35
N ASP A 102 23.29 14.49 2.52
CA ASP A 102 24.34 14.93 3.45
C ASP A 102 24.83 13.78 4.35
N GLU A 103 23.96 12.84 4.70
CA GLU A 103 24.33 11.56 5.32
C GLU A 103 25.26 10.76 4.40
N ILE A 104 24.95 10.72 3.10
CA ILE A 104 25.75 10.03 2.08
C ILE A 104 27.05 10.79 1.74
N ARG A 105 27.05 12.13 1.75
CA ARG A 105 28.29 12.93 1.67
C ARG A 105 29.21 12.63 2.85
N SER A 106 28.67 12.64 4.07
CA SER A 106 29.42 12.30 5.27
C SER A 106 29.94 10.86 5.26
N LEU A 107 29.17 9.91 4.72
CA LEU A 107 29.65 8.55 4.45
C LEU A 107 30.83 8.58 3.46
N ARG A 108 30.70 9.26 2.32
CA ARG A 108 31.74 9.30 1.27
C ARG A 108 33.05 9.91 1.77
N GLU A 109 33.00 10.90 2.65
CA GLU A 109 34.17 11.42 3.35
C GLU A 109 34.77 10.35 4.28
N LYS A 110 33.93 9.71 5.10
CA LYS A 110 34.34 8.68 6.07
C LYS A 110 34.89 7.39 5.46
N VAL A 111 34.52 7.08 4.21
CA VAL A 111 34.97 5.90 3.44
C VAL A 111 36.50 5.93 3.20
N ASN A 112 37.08 7.12 3.00
CA ASN A 112 38.51 7.25 2.68
C ASN A 112 39.44 6.92 3.86
N TYR A 113 38.96 7.05 5.11
CA TYR A 113 39.74 6.64 6.28
C TYR A 113 39.80 5.11 6.37
N ALA A 114 40.98 4.59 6.68
CA ALA A 114 41.24 3.18 6.96
C ALA A 114 40.29 2.61 8.06
N PRO A 115 40.17 1.28 8.17
CA PRO A 115 39.50 0.64 9.30
C PRO A 115 40.29 0.87 10.60
N SER A 116 39.61 0.78 11.74
CA SER A 116 40.16 1.02 13.08
C SER A 116 40.71 -0.25 13.72
N LEU A 117 40.00 -1.37 13.54
CA LEU A 117 40.26 -2.68 14.14
C LEU A 117 40.00 -3.84 13.16
N ALA A 118 39.16 -3.63 12.15
CA ALA A 118 38.82 -4.63 11.14
C ALA A 118 39.83 -4.69 9.97
N LYS A 119 39.73 -5.74 9.15
CA LYS A 119 40.49 -5.84 7.90
C LYS A 119 39.86 -4.99 6.77
N TYR A 120 38.53 -4.94 6.76
CA TYR A 120 37.71 -4.20 5.82
C TYR A 120 36.66 -3.37 6.56
N LYS A 121 36.45 -2.15 6.07
CA LYS A 121 35.38 -1.24 6.47
C LYS A 121 34.14 -1.57 5.63
N VAL A 122 33.11 -2.12 6.24
CA VAL A 122 31.94 -2.65 5.54
C VAL A 122 30.75 -1.72 5.73
N TYR A 123 30.17 -1.25 4.62
CA TYR A 123 28.99 -0.40 4.60
C TYR A 123 27.78 -1.21 4.12
N ILE A 124 26.86 -1.52 5.03
CA ILE A 124 25.61 -2.22 4.73
C ILE A 124 24.51 -1.16 4.58
N ILE A 125 24.03 -0.91 3.37
CA ILE A 125 22.94 0.03 3.10
C ILE A 125 21.67 -0.77 2.80
N ASP A 126 20.74 -0.83 3.74
CA ASP A 126 19.47 -1.56 3.56
C ASP A 126 18.38 -0.67 2.96
N GLU A 127 17.48 -1.31 2.21
CA GLU A 127 16.46 -0.70 1.34
C GLU A 127 16.97 0.51 0.52
N VAL A 128 18.13 0.36 -0.13
CA VAL A 128 18.86 1.43 -0.88
C VAL A 128 18.02 2.14 -1.95
N HIS A 129 16.89 1.55 -2.39
CA HIS A 129 15.93 2.20 -3.28
C HIS A 129 15.20 3.42 -2.67
N MET A 130 15.33 3.62 -1.35
CA MET A 130 14.76 4.75 -0.62
C MET A 130 15.66 6.00 -0.62
N LEU A 131 16.92 5.88 -1.07
CA LEU A 131 17.82 7.02 -1.23
C LEU A 131 17.29 7.98 -2.31
N THR A 132 17.49 9.28 -2.08
CA THR A 132 17.24 10.29 -3.13
C THR A 132 18.20 10.12 -4.32
N GLU A 133 17.79 10.53 -5.53
CA GLU A 133 18.64 10.44 -6.73
C GLU A 133 19.99 11.14 -6.55
N ALA A 134 20.00 12.29 -5.87
CA ALA A 134 21.22 13.04 -5.59
C ALA A 134 22.16 12.30 -4.60
N ALA A 135 21.61 11.54 -3.66
CA ALA A 135 22.36 10.65 -2.78
C ALA A 135 22.91 9.43 -3.55
N CYS A 136 22.10 8.80 -4.40
CA CYS A 136 22.56 7.74 -5.32
C CYS A 136 23.72 8.20 -6.21
N ASN A 137 23.62 9.40 -6.80
CA ASN A 137 24.69 9.99 -7.62
C ASN A 137 25.94 10.33 -6.79
N ALA A 138 25.80 10.71 -5.51
CA ALA A 138 26.94 10.94 -4.62
C ALA A 138 27.72 9.65 -4.27
N LEU A 139 27.05 8.48 -4.28
CA LEU A 139 27.71 7.16 -4.12
C LEU A 139 28.48 6.71 -5.37
N LEU A 140 28.07 7.10 -6.58
CA LEU A 140 28.63 6.56 -7.83
C LEU A 140 30.15 6.64 -7.90
N LYS A 141 30.75 7.81 -7.64
CA LYS A 141 32.23 7.96 -7.67
C LYS A 141 32.94 7.02 -6.69
N THR A 142 32.33 6.73 -5.53
CA THR A 142 32.88 5.84 -4.51
C THR A 142 32.66 4.35 -4.84
N LEU A 143 31.72 4.03 -5.73
CA LEU A 143 31.55 2.69 -6.31
C LEU A 143 32.41 2.47 -7.58
N GLU A 144 32.89 3.55 -8.21
CA GLU A 144 33.82 3.54 -9.35
C GLU A 144 35.28 3.45 -8.90
N GLU A 145 35.66 4.26 -7.91
CA GLU A 145 37.02 4.34 -7.36
C GLU A 145 37.01 3.99 -5.85
N PRO A 146 36.60 2.76 -5.46
CA PRO A 146 36.54 2.36 -4.06
C PRO A 146 37.95 2.18 -3.45
N PRO A 147 38.21 2.65 -2.22
CA PRO A 147 39.43 2.32 -1.51
C PRO A 147 39.53 0.81 -1.24
N PRO A 148 40.74 0.21 -1.29
CA PRO A 148 40.90 -1.26 -1.26
C PRO A 148 40.51 -1.92 0.08
N HIS A 149 40.35 -1.12 1.14
CA HIS A 149 39.87 -1.57 2.45
C HIS A 149 38.34 -1.49 2.61
N VAL A 150 37.58 -1.17 1.56
CA VAL A 150 36.13 -0.86 1.66
C VAL A 150 35.29 -1.89 0.92
N ILE A 151 34.19 -2.33 1.56
CA ILE A 151 33.19 -3.22 0.94
C ILE A 151 31.79 -2.64 1.14
N PHE A 152 31.06 -2.43 0.05
CA PHE A 152 29.64 -2.07 0.07
C PHE A 152 28.75 -3.31 -0.03
N VAL A 153 27.68 -3.34 0.77
CA VAL A 153 26.57 -4.29 0.64
C VAL A 153 25.28 -3.50 0.56
N LEU A 154 24.75 -3.37 -0.66
CA LEU A 154 23.52 -2.64 -0.96
C LEU A 154 22.37 -3.64 -1.01
N ALA A 155 21.38 -3.51 -0.13
CA ALA A 155 20.21 -4.38 -0.08
C ALA A 155 18.93 -3.64 -0.52
N THR A 156 18.05 -4.32 -1.25
CA THR A 156 16.76 -3.74 -1.68
C THR A 156 15.66 -4.78 -1.93
N THR A 157 14.42 -4.42 -1.63
CA THR A 157 13.21 -5.09 -2.12
C THR A 157 12.87 -4.71 -3.56
N GLU A 158 13.10 -3.46 -3.96
CA GLU A 158 12.70 -2.92 -5.26
C GLU A 158 13.91 -2.62 -6.15
N ALA A 159 14.44 -3.66 -6.81
CA ALA A 159 15.59 -3.54 -7.69
C ALA A 159 15.39 -2.53 -8.85
N HIS A 160 14.15 -2.37 -9.32
CA HIS A 160 13.80 -1.52 -10.46
C HIS A 160 13.81 -0.01 -10.15
N LYS A 161 13.83 0.38 -8.87
CA LYS A 161 13.92 1.78 -8.42
C LYS A 161 15.37 2.24 -8.21
N VAL A 162 16.33 1.32 -8.22
CA VAL A 162 17.76 1.64 -8.08
C VAL A 162 18.33 1.97 -9.46
N ILE A 163 19.03 3.10 -9.59
CA ILE A 163 19.58 3.55 -10.88
C ILE A 163 20.53 2.48 -11.49
N PRO A 164 20.41 2.14 -12.78
CA PRO A 164 21.20 1.06 -13.40
C PRO A 164 22.72 1.23 -13.28
N THR A 165 23.20 2.48 -13.15
CA THR A 165 24.61 2.82 -12.96
C THR A 165 25.19 2.32 -11.63
N ILE A 166 24.40 2.27 -10.55
CA ILE A 166 24.81 1.61 -9.30
C ILE A 166 24.85 0.10 -9.51
N VAL A 167 23.79 -0.47 -10.09
CA VAL A 167 23.66 -1.92 -10.28
C VAL A 167 24.77 -2.49 -11.16
N SER A 168 25.21 -1.76 -12.20
CA SER A 168 26.29 -2.19 -13.10
C SER A 168 27.69 -2.16 -12.47
N ARG A 169 27.86 -1.54 -11.29
CA ARG A 169 29.13 -1.45 -10.55
C ARG A 169 29.22 -2.45 -9.38
N CYS A 170 28.17 -3.24 -9.16
CA CYS A 170 28.04 -4.17 -8.04
C CYS A 170 27.91 -5.63 -8.50
N GLN A 171 28.45 -6.57 -7.73
CA GLN A 171 28.14 -7.99 -7.92
C GLN A 171 26.70 -8.27 -7.47
N ARG A 172 25.80 -8.50 -8.43
CA ARG A 172 24.36 -8.69 -8.18
C ARG A 172 24.02 -10.12 -7.75
N PHE A 173 23.23 -10.24 -6.68
CA PHE A 173 22.65 -11.49 -6.20
C PHE A 173 21.13 -11.34 -6.07
N ASN A 174 20.38 -12.20 -6.77
CA ASN A 174 18.92 -12.24 -6.73
C ASN A 174 18.47 -13.21 -5.62
N PHE A 175 17.87 -12.69 -4.55
CA PHE A 175 17.25 -13.46 -3.48
C PHE A 175 15.81 -13.82 -3.87
N HIS A 176 15.41 -15.08 -3.70
CA HIS A 176 14.10 -15.57 -4.10
C HIS A 176 13.19 -15.82 -2.90
N ARG A 177 11.86 -15.91 -3.12
CA ARG A 177 10.92 -16.34 -2.07
C ARG A 177 11.30 -17.75 -1.61
N LEU A 178 11.24 -18.00 -0.31
CA LEU A 178 11.51 -19.32 0.26
C LEU A 178 10.33 -20.25 -0.05
N SER A 179 10.61 -21.55 -0.25
CA SER A 179 9.54 -22.55 -0.34
C SER A 179 8.88 -22.75 1.02
N GLN A 180 7.59 -23.11 1.02
CA GLN A 180 6.83 -23.42 2.25
C GLN A 180 7.63 -24.40 3.13
N ARG A 181 8.05 -25.54 2.56
CA ARG A 181 8.85 -26.57 3.24
C ARG A 181 10.09 -26.01 3.95
N ALA A 182 10.84 -25.12 3.29
CA ALA A 182 12.04 -24.53 3.87
C ALA A 182 11.73 -23.61 5.08
N ILE A 183 10.60 -22.90 5.05
CA ILE A 183 10.08 -22.17 6.21
C ILE A 183 9.63 -23.14 7.30
N THR A 184 8.76 -24.11 6.97
CA THR A 184 8.22 -25.10 7.92
C THR A 184 9.33 -25.86 8.64
N ASP A 185 10.38 -26.31 7.94
CA ASP A 185 11.49 -27.05 8.54
C ASP A 185 12.39 -26.14 9.43
N LYS A 186 12.51 -24.85 9.13
CA LYS A 186 13.13 -23.84 10.02
C LYS A 186 12.25 -23.53 11.24
N LEU A 187 10.92 -23.45 11.10
CA LEU A 187 10.00 -23.25 12.22
C LEU A 187 10.02 -24.46 13.17
N LYS A 188 10.04 -25.70 12.66
CA LYS A 188 10.24 -26.93 13.48
C LYS A 188 11.52 -26.86 14.31
N LEU A 189 12.62 -26.38 13.73
CA LEU A 189 13.90 -26.21 14.43
C LEU A 189 13.82 -25.16 15.56
N ILE A 190 13.07 -24.06 15.35
CA ILE A 190 12.80 -23.05 16.37
C ILE A 190 11.94 -23.66 17.50
N CYS A 191 10.80 -24.27 17.17
CA CYS A 191 9.87 -24.85 18.15
C CYS A 191 10.56 -25.88 19.05
N LYS A 192 11.35 -26.79 18.46
CA LYS A 192 12.15 -27.79 19.19
C LYS A 192 13.21 -27.19 20.13
N LYS A 193 13.73 -25.98 19.84
CA LYS A 193 14.75 -25.32 20.68
C LYS A 193 14.15 -24.36 21.72
N GLU A 194 12.96 -23.83 21.49
CA GLU A 194 12.22 -22.98 22.44
C GLU A 194 11.32 -23.79 23.39
N GLY A 195 11.07 -25.07 23.08
CA GLY A 195 10.12 -25.91 23.82
C GLY A 195 8.66 -25.59 23.51
N ILE A 196 8.37 -25.24 22.26
CA ILE A 196 7.02 -24.98 21.75
C ILE A 196 6.49 -26.28 21.13
N ASP A 197 5.30 -26.68 21.55
CA ASP A 197 4.52 -27.77 20.99
C ASP A 197 3.46 -27.20 20.04
N ILE A 198 3.49 -27.65 18.79
CA ILE A 198 2.66 -27.17 17.69
C ILE A 198 2.72 -28.19 16.55
N ASP A 199 1.58 -28.49 15.94
CA ASP A 199 1.47 -29.54 14.94
C ASP A 199 2.07 -29.16 13.57
N ALA A 200 2.31 -30.17 12.72
CA ALA A 200 2.93 -29.96 11.42
C ALA A 200 2.05 -29.20 10.41
N ASN A 201 0.72 -29.26 10.55
CA ASN A 201 -0.23 -28.60 9.66
C ASN A 201 -0.34 -27.11 10.03
N SER A 202 -0.38 -26.79 11.33
CA SER A 202 -0.20 -25.43 11.86
C SER A 202 1.07 -24.76 11.33
N LEU A 203 2.22 -25.46 11.39
CA LEU A 203 3.47 -24.94 10.84
C LEU A 203 3.47 -24.82 9.31
N GLY A 204 2.65 -25.60 8.60
CA GLY A 204 2.36 -25.44 7.18
C GLY A 204 1.54 -24.17 6.90
N LEU A 205 0.47 -23.95 7.68
CA LEU A 205 -0.42 -22.80 7.57
C LEU A 205 0.31 -21.47 7.83
N ILE A 206 1.19 -21.43 8.84
CA ILE A 206 2.08 -20.28 9.11
C ILE A 206 3.05 -20.05 7.93
N ALA A 207 3.62 -21.12 7.35
CA ALA A 207 4.52 -21.01 6.21
C ALA A 207 3.81 -20.54 4.92
N HIS A 208 2.54 -20.92 4.73
CA HIS A 208 1.67 -20.45 3.65
C HIS A 208 1.37 -18.95 3.82
N ALA A 209 0.84 -18.54 4.98
CA ALA A 209 0.50 -17.15 5.30
C ALA A 209 1.71 -16.19 5.25
N ALA A 210 2.91 -16.69 5.54
CA ALA A 210 4.15 -15.93 5.39
C ALA A 210 4.58 -15.68 3.92
N THR A 211 3.93 -16.33 2.94
CA THR A 211 4.14 -16.19 1.48
C THR A 211 5.60 -16.24 1.00
N GLY A 212 6.47 -16.97 1.71
CA GLY A 212 7.90 -17.09 1.39
C GLY A 212 8.85 -16.13 2.13
N SER A 213 8.36 -15.39 3.14
CA SER A 213 9.13 -14.51 4.04
C SER A 213 9.38 -15.18 5.40
N LEU A 214 10.61 -15.65 5.67
CA LEU A 214 10.92 -16.28 6.96
C LEU A 214 10.73 -15.33 8.14
N ARG A 215 11.12 -14.05 8.00
CA ARG A 215 10.97 -13.04 9.06
C ARG A 215 9.51 -12.91 9.51
N ASP A 216 8.58 -12.96 8.56
CA ASP A 216 7.17 -12.77 8.86
C ASP A 216 6.53 -14.06 9.41
N ALA A 217 7.01 -15.26 9.01
CA ALA A 217 6.71 -16.53 9.67
C ALA A 217 7.20 -16.58 11.14
N GLU A 218 8.42 -16.11 11.40
CA GLU A 218 8.99 -16.01 12.75
C GLU A 218 8.21 -15.03 13.64
N ASN A 219 7.65 -13.95 13.06
CA ASN A 219 6.75 -13.03 13.77
C ASN A 219 5.41 -13.69 14.12
N ILE A 220 4.79 -14.42 13.19
CA ILE A 220 3.51 -15.12 13.42
C ILE A 220 3.67 -16.17 14.53
N LEU A 221 4.74 -16.99 14.48
CA LEU A 221 5.03 -17.96 15.54
C LEU A 221 5.26 -17.26 16.89
N GLN A 222 5.99 -16.15 16.92
CA GLN A 222 6.20 -15.36 18.13
C GLN A 222 4.88 -14.82 18.73
N GLN A 223 3.96 -14.37 17.87
CA GLN A 223 2.65 -13.84 18.24
C GLN A 223 1.75 -14.94 18.83
N LEU A 224 1.74 -16.14 18.23
CA LEU A 224 1.02 -17.29 18.78
C LEU A 224 1.55 -17.69 20.16
N VAL A 225 2.87 -17.75 20.33
CA VAL A 225 3.51 -18.04 21.63
C VAL A 225 3.19 -16.95 22.68
N ALA A 226 3.04 -15.69 22.25
CA ALA A 226 2.68 -14.59 23.15
C ALA A 226 1.21 -14.64 23.63
N TYR A 227 0.29 -15.20 22.84
CA TYR A 227 -1.13 -15.34 23.20
C TYR A 227 -1.47 -16.66 23.90
N TYR A 228 -0.90 -17.78 23.44
CA TYR A 228 -1.28 -19.13 23.89
C TYR A 228 -0.17 -19.88 24.65
N GLY A 229 1.06 -19.34 24.68
CA GLY A 229 2.19 -19.94 25.36
C GLY A 229 2.87 -21.06 24.56
N SER A 230 3.40 -22.07 25.25
CA SER A 230 4.20 -23.15 24.66
C SER A 230 3.38 -24.32 24.07
N GLN A 231 2.06 -24.24 24.08
CA GLN A 231 1.15 -25.31 23.64
C GLN A 231 0.11 -24.69 22.70
N ILE A 232 0.27 -24.89 21.40
CA ILE A 232 -0.52 -24.21 20.37
C ILE A 232 -1.28 -25.25 19.54
N VAL A 233 -2.62 -25.15 19.54
CA VAL A 233 -3.51 -26.03 18.75
C VAL A 233 -3.93 -25.38 17.42
N PHE A 234 -4.34 -26.20 16.46
CA PHE A 234 -4.61 -25.79 15.07
C PHE A 234 -5.65 -24.66 14.95
N GLU A 235 -6.70 -24.70 15.77
CA GLU A 235 -7.78 -23.72 15.80
C GLU A 235 -7.29 -22.33 16.24
N GLN A 236 -6.29 -22.28 17.14
CA GLN A 236 -5.67 -21.02 17.58
C GLN A 236 -4.82 -20.39 16.46
N VAL A 237 -4.16 -21.22 15.65
CA VAL A 237 -3.38 -20.78 14.49
C VAL A 237 -4.29 -20.24 13.39
N GLN A 238 -5.39 -20.94 13.10
CA GLN A 238 -6.43 -20.46 12.19
C GLN A 238 -7.03 -19.12 12.66
N ALA A 239 -7.34 -19.00 13.95
CA ALA A 239 -7.95 -17.79 14.53
C ALA A 239 -7.04 -16.55 14.43
N VAL A 240 -5.73 -16.71 14.65
CA VAL A 240 -4.75 -15.60 14.51
C VAL A 240 -4.46 -15.26 13.04
N LEU A 241 -4.40 -16.27 12.17
CA LEU A 241 -4.16 -16.07 10.74
C LEU A 241 -5.41 -15.59 9.97
N GLY A 242 -6.61 -15.71 10.55
CA GLY A 242 -7.87 -15.38 9.87
C GLY A 242 -8.16 -16.31 8.70
N SER A 243 -7.69 -17.56 8.79
CA SER A 243 -7.70 -18.51 7.68
C SER A 243 -9.11 -18.93 7.26
N SER A 244 -9.23 -19.26 5.98
CA SER A 244 -10.44 -19.52 5.17
C SER A 244 -11.46 -20.56 5.69
N HIS A 245 -11.21 -21.23 6.82
CA HIS A 245 -12.16 -22.16 7.44
C HIS A 245 -13.21 -21.47 8.33
N ASP A 246 -13.07 -20.17 8.62
CA ASP A 246 -14.11 -19.37 9.27
C ASP A 246 -15.46 -19.61 8.57
N SER A 247 -16.43 -20.13 9.33
CA SER A 247 -17.75 -20.48 8.80
C SER A 247 -18.46 -19.28 8.18
N ARG A 248 -18.12 -18.05 8.59
CA ARG A 248 -18.66 -16.80 8.06
C ARG A 248 -18.13 -16.47 6.66
N VAL A 249 -16.90 -16.89 6.32
CA VAL A 249 -16.38 -16.82 4.93
C VAL A 249 -17.21 -17.76 4.06
N ARG A 250 -17.36 -19.03 4.47
CA ARG A 250 -18.19 -20.03 3.75
C ARG A 250 -19.65 -19.57 3.61
N GLN A 251 -20.26 -19.03 4.67
CA GLN A 251 -21.61 -18.48 4.64
C GLN A 251 -21.73 -17.31 3.65
N LEU A 252 -20.82 -16.34 3.66
CA LEU A 252 -20.88 -15.20 2.75
C LEU A 252 -20.68 -15.62 1.29
N VAL A 253 -19.78 -16.57 1.02
CA VAL A 253 -19.59 -17.16 -0.33
C VAL A 253 -20.84 -17.90 -0.79
N GLN A 254 -21.50 -18.65 0.11
CA GLN A 254 -22.77 -19.29 -0.19
C GLN A 254 -23.88 -18.26 -0.48
N CYS A 255 -23.92 -17.13 0.23
CA CYS A 255 -24.84 -16.02 -0.04
C CYS A 255 -24.57 -15.37 -1.40
N ILE A 256 -23.30 -15.14 -1.76
CA ILE A 256 -22.90 -14.60 -3.06
C ILE A 256 -23.37 -15.52 -4.21
N ILE A 257 -23.14 -16.83 -4.09
CA ILE A 257 -23.48 -17.83 -5.11
C ILE A 257 -25.00 -18.04 -5.23
N ASN A 258 -25.71 -18.08 -4.09
CA ASN A 258 -27.17 -18.18 -4.07
C ASN A 258 -27.89 -16.84 -4.36
N ARG A 259 -27.14 -15.74 -4.53
CA ARG A 259 -27.64 -14.35 -4.65
C ARG A 259 -28.51 -13.87 -3.48
N ASP A 260 -28.29 -14.40 -2.28
CA ASP A 260 -28.98 -13.96 -1.06
C ASP A 260 -28.31 -12.72 -0.46
N LEU A 261 -28.76 -11.55 -0.91
CA LEU A 261 -28.34 -10.26 -0.38
C LEU A 261 -28.75 -10.06 1.09
N SER A 262 -29.89 -10.60 1.52
CA SER A 262 -30.45 -10.37 2.86
C SER A 262 -29.66 -11.07 3.95
N THR A 263 -29.21 -12.30 3.69
CA THR A 263 -28.34 -13.05 4.60
C THR A 263 -26.89 -12.57 4.49
N GLY A 264 -26.40 -12.26 3.28
CA GLY A 264 -25.04 -11.76 3.09
C GLY A 264 -24.76 -10.43 3.80
N LEU A 265 -25.67 -9.45 3.73
CA LEU A 265 -25.55 -8.19 4.48
C LEU A 265 -25.60 -8.42 6.00
N ARG A 266 -26.38 -9.40 6.47
CA ARG A 266 -26.46 -9.76 7.89
C ARG A 266 -25.13 -10.33 8.38
N VAL A 267 -24.51 -11.25 7.64
CA VAL A 267 -23.17 -11.77 7.94
C VAL A 267 -22.12 -10.65 8.01
N ILE A 268 -22.17 -9.66 7.10
CA ILE A 268 -21.25 -8.51 7.12
C ILE A 268 -21.46 -7.62 8.37
N ASN A 269 -22.72 -7.38 8.77
CA ASN A 269 -23.03 -6.68 10.01
C ASN A 269 -22.55 -7.46 11.26
N ASP A 270 -22.75 -8.77 11.28
CA ASP A 270 -22.36 -9.64 12.39
C ASP A 270 -20.83 -9.75 12.53
N LEU A 271 -20.09 -9.64 11.42
CA LEU A 271 -18.63 -9.50 11.41
C LEU A 271 -18.16 -8.16 11.98
N ASN A 272 -18.80 -7.05 11.59
CA ASN A 272 -18.45 -5.71 12.05
C ASN A 272 -18.76 -5.53 13.55
N THR A 273 -19.96 -5.93 13.99
CA THR A 273 -20.35 -5.94 15.42
C THR A 273 -19.55 -6.93 16.26
N GLY A 274 -19.04 -8.01 15.66
CA GLY A 274 -18.07 -8.92 16.28
C GLY A 274 -16.65 -8.35 16.43
N GLY A 275 -16.37 -7.13 15.95
CA GLY A 275 -15.08 -6.46 16.11
C GLY A 275 -13.93 -7.06 15.28
N ILE A 276 -14.26 -7.74 14.18
CA ILE A 276 -13.30 -8.48 13.36
C ILE A 276 -12.62 -7.55 12.34
N ASP A 277 -11.34 -7.78 12.05
CA ASP A 277 -10.65 -7.07 10.98
C ASP A 277 -11.26 -7.46 9.61
N LEU A 278 -12.11 -6.57 9.09
CA LEU A 278 -12.84 -6.74 7.84
C LEU A 278 -11.91 -6.88 6.61
N ARG A 279 -10.68 -6.34 6.70
CA ARG A 279 -9.67 -6.46 5.65
C ARG A 279 -8.99 -7.83 5.69
N GLN A 280 -8.68 -8.37 6.87
CA GLN A 280 -8.19 -9.74 7.02
C GLN A 280 -9.26 -10.75 6.57
N PHE A 281 -10.52 -10.52 6.96
CA PHE A 281 -11.66 -11.31 6.48
C PHE A 281 -11.80 -11.26 4.94
N ASN A 282 -11.69 -10.08 4.32
CA ASN A 282 -11.77 -9.96 2.86
C ASN A 282 -10.62 -10.68 2.13
N LEU A 283 -9.42 -10.72 2.72
CA LEU A 283 -8.31 -11.51 2.15
C LEU A 283 -8.63 -13.01 2.16
N GLY A 284 -9.17 -13.54 3.27
CA GLY A 284 -9.64 -14.92 3.36
C GLY A 284 -10.81 -15.23 2.41
N LEU A 285 -11.71 -14.27 2.20
CA LEU A 285 -12.81 -14.35 1.24
C LEU A 285 -12.32 -14.45 -0.22
N VAL A 286 -11.39 -13.57 -0.61
CA VAL A 286 -10.78 -13.59 -1.96
C VAL A 286 -9.96 -14.86 -2.18
N GLU A 287 -9.28 -15.36 -1.15
CA GLU A 287 -8.56 -16.64 -1.21
C GLU A 287 -9.51 -17.84 -1.36
N TYR A 288 -10.63 -17.87 -0.64
CA TYR A 288 -11.65 -18.92 -0.80
C TYR A 288 -12.30 -18.88 -2.19
N LEU A 289 -12.65 -17.69 -2.70
CA LEU A 289 -13.18 -17.52 -4.07
C LEU A 289 -12.17 -17.97 -5.15
N ARG A 290 -10.87 -17.68 -4.95
CA ARG A 290 -9.77 -18.23 -5.77
C ARG A 290 -9.69 -19.76 -5.67
N GLY A 291 -9.94 -20.33 -4.49
CA GLY A 291 -10.07 -21.77 -4.28
C GLY A 291 -11.14 -22.37 -5.18
N LEU A 292 -12.38 -21.86 -5.11
CA LEU A 292 -13.50 -22.30 -5.93
C LEU A 292 -13.23 -22.15 -7.44
N LEU A 293 -12.51 -21.11 -7.87
CA LEU A 293 -12.08 -20.95 -9.27
C LEU A 293 -11.15 -22.07 -9.71
N LEU A 294 -10.15 -22.42 -8.89
CA LEU A 294 -9.19 -23.48 -9.19
C LEU A 294 -9.85 -24.87 -9.19
N THR A 295 -10.81 -25.12 -8.31
CA THR A 295 -11.65 -26.33 -8.35
C THR A 295 -12.51 -26.35 -9.63
N LYS A 296 -13.21 -25.26 -9.97
CA LYS A 296 -14.02 -25.19 -11.21
C LYS A 296 -13.19 -25.38 -12.49
N SER A 297 -11.90 -25.03 -12.47
CA SER A 297 -10.97 -25.23 -13.59
C SER A 297 -10.21 -26.56 -13.59
N GLY A 298 -10.46 -27.46 -12.62
CA GLY A 298 -9.75 -28.74 -12.52
C GLY A 298 -8.27 -28.61 -12.15
N CYS A 299 -7.89 -27.56 -11.42
CA CYS A 299 -6.50 -27.26 -11.00
C CYS A 299 -6.28 -27.51 -9.50
N GLU A 300 -6.91 -28.55 -8.95
CA GLU A 300 -6.98 -28.87 -7.51
C GLU A 300 -5.65 -29.29 -6.87
N GLU A 301 -4.66 -29.66 -7.69
CA GLU A 301 -3.27 -29.92 -7.26
C GLU A 301 -2.60 -28.66 -6.69
N ALA A 302 -3.10 -27.46 -7.03
CA ALA A 302 -2.60 -26.18 -6.52
C ALA A 302 -3.31 -25.71 -5.24
N LEU A 303 -4.14 -26.57 -4.60
CA LEU A 303 -4.91 -26.25 -3.40
C LEU A 303 -4.39 -27.02 -2.18
N ASP A 304 -3.72 -26.30 -1.28
CA ASP A 304 -3.45 -26.74 0.10
C ASP A 304 -4.76 -26.69 0.91
N GLY A 305 -5.32 -27.83 1.29
CA GLY A 305 -6.57 -27.92 2.05
C GLY A 305 -6.94 -29.36 2.39
N THR A 306 -7.85 -29.59 3.34
CA THR A 306 -8.23 -30.95 3.74
C THR A 306 -9.12 -31.61 2.68
N THR A 307 -9.25 -32.93 2.75
CA THR A 307 -10.19 -33.69 1.90
C THR A 307 -11.65 -33.28 2.14
N GLU A 308 -11.98 -32.78 3.33
CA GLU A 308 -13.33 -32.32 3.66
C GLU A 308 -13.61 -30.94 3.06
N ASP A 309 -12.65 -30.01 3.13
CA ASP A 309 -12.76 -28.68 2.49
C ASP A 309 -12.95 -28.83 0.96
N LYS A 310 -12.22 -29.73 0.30
CA LYS A 310 -12.33 -29.95 -1.16
C LYS A 310 -13.72 -30.47 -1.54
N VAL A 311 -14.25 -31.43 -0.80
CA VAL A 311 -15.61 -31.97 -1.00
C VAL A 311 -16.72 -30.96 -0.65
N GLU A 312 -16.48 -29.97 0.22
CA GLU A 312 -17.39 -28.81 0.34
C GLU A 312 -17.26 -27.85 -0.83
N MET A 313 -16.04 -27.51 -1.26
CA MET A 313 -15.81 -26.63 -2.40
C MET A 313 -16.47 -27.17 -3.67
N GLU A 314 -16.34 -28.46 -3.98
CA GLU A 314 -17.01 -29.13 -5.12
C GLU A 314 -18.52 -28.90 -5.14
N LYS A 315 -19.21 -29.05 -3.99
CA LYS A 315 -20.67 -28.85 -3.87
C LYS A 315 -21.07 -27.40 -4.12
N ILE A 316 -20.28 -26.45 -3.62
CA ILE A 316 -20.48 -25.01 -3.80
C ILE A 316 -20.23 -24.62 -5.27
N VAL A 317 -19.17 -25.19 -5.86
CA VAL A 317 -18.72 -25.03 -7.25
C VAL A 317 -19.73 -25.57 -8.25
N ALA A 318 -20.54 -26.58 -7.90
CA ALA A 318 -21.60 -27.12 -8.77
C ALA A 318 -22.61 -26.05 -9.20
N ASN A 319 -23.05 -25.20 -8.25
CA ASN A 319 -24.10 -24.19 -8.47
C ASN A 319 -23.59 -22.88 -9.10
N ALA A 320 -22.28 -22.69 -9.21
CA ALA A 320 -21.67 -21.44 -9.70
C ALA A 320 -21.12 -21.56 -11.13
N THR A 321 -21.24 -20.49 -11.93
CA THR A 321 -20.57 -20.38 -13.23
C THR A 321 -19.17 -19.78 -13.07
N LEU A 322 -18.24 -20.16 -13.95
CA LEU A 322 -16.84 -19.69 -13.90
C LEU A 322 -16.74 -18.15 -14.03
N ASP A 323 -17.53 -17.57 -14.92
CA ASP A 323 -17.60 -16.11 -15.11
C ASP A 323 -18.07 -15.38 -13.85
N TYR A 324 -19.05 -15.94 -13.12
CA TYR A 324 -19.59 -15.33 -11.91
C TYR A 324 -18.59 -15.41 -10.75
N LEU A 325 -17.91 -16.55 -10.57
CA LEU A 325 -16.80 -16.68 -9.61
C LEU A 325 -15.65 -15.72 -9.95
N LEU A 326 -15.32 -15.55 -11.23
CA LEU A 326 -14.29 -14.61 -11.69
C LEU A 326 -14.69 -13.15 -11.45
N GLN A 327 -15.97 -12.81 -11.63
CA GLN A 327 -16.50 -11.48 -11.32
C GLN A 327 -16.48 -11.20 -9.81
N ALA A 328 -16.99 -12.12 -8.99
CA ALA A 328 -16.94 -12.02 -7.53
C ALA A 328 -15.50 -11.82 -7.04
N THR A 329 -14.58 -12.67 -7.48
CA THR A 329 -13.15 -12.58 -7.12
C THR A 329 -12.56 -11.21 -7.47
N LYS A 330 -12.88 -10.65 -8.64
CA LYS A 330 -12.42 -9.31 -9.07
C LYS A 330 -13.00 -8.19 -8.21
N LEU A 331 -14.30 -8.24 -7.90
CA LEU A 331 -14.97 -7.23 -7.07
C LEU A 331 -14.35 -7.21 -5.67
N PHE A 332 -14.33 -8.35 -4.96
CA PHE A 332 -13.78 -8.42 -3.60
C PHE A 332 -12.26 -8.16 -3.55
N ALA A 333 -11.49 -8.53 -4.58
CA ALA A 333 -10.06 -8.18 -4.67
C ALA A 333 -9.80 -6.70 -4.98
N SER A 334 -10.79 -5.95 -5.48
CA SER A 334 -10.68 -4.51 -5.77
C SER A 334 -11.04 -3.59 -4.58
N ILE A 335 -11.41 -4.16 -3.43
CA ILE A 335 -11.83 -3.38 -2.25
C ILE A 335 -10.63 -2.65 -1.61
N GLU A 336 -10.58 -1.35 -1.81
CA GLU A 336 -9.69 -0.44 -1.07
C GLU A 336 -10.31 -0.08 0.30
N PHE A 337 -9.95 -0.84 1.33
CA PHE A 337 -10.12 -0.38 2.71
C PHE A 337 -9.30 0.89 2.94
N ARG A 338 -10.00 2.01 3.16
CA ARG A 338 -9.39 3.28 3.57
C ARG A 338 -8.82 3.16 4.99
N THR A 339 -8.19 4.22 5.48
CA THR A 339 -7.50 4.25 6.79
C THR A 339 -8.38 3.90 8.00
N ASP A 340 -9.70 3.95 7.85
CA ASP A 340 -10.68 3.59 8.87
C ASP A 340 -11.15 2.13 8.67
N SER A 341 -10.44 1.16 9.27
CA SER A 341 -10.69 -0.29 9.12
C SER A 341 -12.07 -0.80 9.58
N TYR A 342 -12.90 0.07 10.15
CA TYR A 342 -14.20 -0.26 10.76
C TYR A 342 -15.41 -0.02 9.84
N SER A 343 -15.20 0.42 8.60
CA SER A 343 -16.28 0.61 7.63
C SER A 343 -16.60 -0.71 6.92
N SER A 344 -17.80 -1.25 7.14
CA SER A 344 -18.34 -2.41 6.43
C SER A 344 -18.88 -2.10 5.03
N LEU A 345 -19.19 -0.82 4.76
CA LEU A 345 -19.74 -0.34 3.49
C LEU A 345 -19.00 -0.82 2.22
N PRO A 346 -17.65 -0.94 2.17
CA PRO A 346 -16.97 -1.45 0.98
C PRO A 346 -17.28 -2.93 0.67
N LEU A 347 -17.50 -3.75 1.71
CA LEU A 347 -17.94 -5.15 1.56
C LEU A 347 -19.42 -5.24 1.19
N GLU A 348 -20.25 -4.39 1.78
CA GLU A 348 -21.69 -4.30 1.47
C GLU A 348 -21.91 -3.91 0.01
N LEU A 349 -21.19 -2.89 -0.48
CA LEU A 349 -21.23 -2.46 -1.89
C LEU A 349 -20.73 -3.56 -2.83
N ALA A 350 -19.61 -4.21 -2.54
CA ALA A 350 -19.10 -5.30 -3.37
C ALA A 350 -20.06 -6.52 -3.42
N LEU A 351 -20.75 -6.82 -2.32
CA LEU A 351 -21.81 -7.84 -2.27
C LEU A 351 -23.01 -7.43 -3.15
N VAL A 352 -23.48 -6.19 -3.02
CA VAL A 352 -24.59 -5.64 -3.81
C VAL A 352 -24.25 -5.66 -5.31
N ASP A 353 -23.08 -5.14 -5.70
CA ASP A 353 -22.63 -5.11 -7.09
C ASP A 353 -22.46 -6.52 -7.66
N CYS A 354 -21.97 -7.48 -6.86
CA CYS A 354 -21.83 -8.87 -7.28
C CYS A 354 -23.20 -9.55 -7.51
N ILE A 355 -24.20 -9.26 -6.69
CA ILE A 355 -25.53 -9.87 -6.77
C ILE A 355 -26.41 -9.21 -7.85
N LEU A 356 -26.33 -7.89 -8.02
CA LEU A 356 -27.13 -7.13 -8.99
C LEU A 356 -26.55 -7.12 -10.40
N SER A 357 -25.27 -7.46 -10.58
CA SER A 357 -24.67 -7.60 -11.91
C SER A 357 -25.29 -8.74 -12.71
N PRO A 358 -25.92 -8.49 -13.87
CA PRO A 358 -26.51 -9.55 -14.68
C PRO A 358 -25.42 -10.44 -15.27
N SER A 359 -25.46 -11.74 -14.98
CA SER A 359 -24.49 -12.67 -15.57
C SER A 359 -24.79 -12.85 -17.06
N LYS A 360 -23.75 -12.83 -17.91
CA LYS A 360 -23.91 -12.93 -19.37
C LYS A 360 -24.49 -14.27 -19.85
N GLY A 361 -24.53 -15.29 -18.99
CA GLY A 361 -25.13 -16.59 -19.30
C GLY A 361 -26.66 -16.60 -19.31
N GLU A 362 -27.31 -15.80 -18.46
CA GLU A 362 -28.78 -15.86 -18.25
C GLU A 362 -29.60 -15.25 -19.39
N GLN A 363 -28.99 -14.41 -20.24
CA GLN A 363 -29.67 -13.84 -21.40
C GLN A 363 -29.99 -14.89 -22.47
N VAL A 364 -29.19 -15.96 -22.58
CA VAL A 364 -29.38 -17.04 -23.57
C VAL A 364 -30.60 -17.91 -23.25
N THR A 365 -30.92 -18.11 -21.97
CA THR A 365 -32.10 -18.87 -21.53
C THR A 365 -33.38 -18.04 -21.60
N MET A 366 -33.34 -16.77 -21.22
CA MET A 366 -34.50 -15.86 -21.31
C MET A 366 -34.95 -15.61 -22.76
N ALA A 367 -34.01 -15.39 -23.69
CA ALA A 367 -34.34 -15.17 -25.11
C ALA A 367 -35.12 -16.36 -25.70
N LYS A 368 -34.64 -17.59 -25.47
CA LYS A 368 -35.30 -18.81 -25.94
C LYS A 368 -36.69 -19.03 -25.34
N ALA A 369 -36.91 -18.61 -24.10
CA ALA A 369 -38.22 -18.66 -23.47
C ALA A 369 -39.21 -17.65 -24.09
N MET A 370 -38.73 -16.48 -24.53
CA MET A 370 -39.57 -15.49 -25.23
C MET A 370 -39.93 -15.93 -26.65
N GLU A 371 -38.98 -16.46 -27.45
CA GLU A 371 -39.26 -16.96 -28.80
C GLU A 371 -40.35 -18.05 -28.80
N MET A 372 -40.34 -18.96 -27.82
CA MET A 372 -41.38 -19.98 -27.65
C MET A 372 -42.74 -19.41 -27.20
N ALA A 373 -42.77 -18.24 -26.55
CA ALA A 373 -44.00 -17.61 -26.07
C ALA A 373 -44.71 -16.75 -27.13
N GLU A 374 -43.98 -16.15 -28.07
CA GLU A 374 -44.57 -15.32 -29.13
C GLU A 374 -45.30 -16.16 -30.19
N CYS A 375 -44.81 -17.36 -30.50
CA CYS A 375 -45.45 -18.28 -31.44
C CYS A 375 -46.88 -18.71 -31.00
N ALA A 376 -47.21 -18.59 -29.71
CA ALA A 376 -48.49 -19.02 -29.14
C ALA A 376 -49.60 -17.94 -29.14
N LYS A 377 -49.33 -16.69 -29.54
CA LYS A 377 -50.27 -15.56 -29.41
C LYS A 377 -50.93 -15.09 -30.71
N SER A 378 -50.67 -15.75 -31.83
CA SER A 378 -51.17 -15.34 -33.16
C SER A 378 -52.66 -15.66 -33.43
N SER A 379 -53.38 -16.25 -32.47
CA SER A 379 -54.71 -16.83 -32.73
C SER A 379 -55.74 -16.64 -31.60
N ARG A 380 -56.23 -15.38 -31.44
CA ARG A 380 -57.63 -15.07 -31.07
C ARG A 380 -57.98 -13.58 -31.16
N GLU A 381 -58.54 -13.23 -32.31
CA GLU A 381 -59.77 -12.42 -32.50
C GLU A 381 -60.05 -11.24 -31.55
N SER A 382 -59.74 -10.05 -32.07
CA SER A 382 -60.60 -8.85 -32.11
C SER A 382 -62.05 -8.90 -31.59
N ILE A 383 -62.46 -7.82 -30.91
CA ILE A 383 -63.75 -7.12 -31.13
C ILE A 383 -63.63 -5.62 -30.73
N GLN A 384 -64.50 -4.79 -31.29
CA GLN A 384 -64.63 -3.31 -31.18
C GLN A 384 -65.22 -2.85 -29.82
N SER A 385 -65.38 -1.58 -29.41
CA SER A 385 -64.76 -0.23 -29.62
C SER A 385 -65.47 0.74 -28.61
N ALA A 386 -65.26 2.06 -28.46
CA ALA A 386 -64.37 3.10 -29.02
C ALA A 386 -63.87 3.98 -27.81
N GLN A 387 -63.73 5.32 -27.71
CA GLN A 387 -63.99 6.56 -28.51
C GLN A 387 -62.81 7.57 -28.26
N ALA A 388 -62.93 8.86 -28.65
CA ALA A 388 -61.90 9.90 -28.46
C ALA A 388 -62.48 11.33 -28.38
N THR A 389 -61.74 12.31 -27.80
CA THR A 389 -61.40 13.64 -28.40
C THR A 389 -60.49 14.55 -27.52
N ASP A 390 -59.42 15.07 -28.14
CA ASP A 390 -58.86 16.46 -28.12
C ASP A 390 -58.16 17.20 -26.94
N PHE A 391 -57.46 18.26 -27.38
CA PHE A 391 -56.41 19.17 -26.82
C PHE A 391 -57.00 20.43 -26.07
N PRO A 392 -56.26 21.50 -25.59
CA PRO A 392 -54.91 22.02 -25.93
C PRO A 392 -54.05 22.62 -24.76
N ALA A 393 -53.21 23.65 -25.01
CA ALA A 393 -52.17 24.20 -24.10
C ALA A 393 -51.94 25.74 -24.24
N LEU A 394 -51.15 26.37 -23.31
CA LEU A 394 -50.28 27.59 -23.42
C LEU A 394 -50.40 28.66 -22.28
N ARG A 395 -49.23 29.18 -21.80
CA ARG A 395 -48.90 30.57 -21.32
C ARG A 395 -49.59 31.13 -20.03
N ASP A 396 -49.16 32.22 -19.33
CA ASP A 396 -48.00 33.17 -19.41
C ASP A 396 -47.77 33.93 -18.04
N LYS A 397 -46.53 34.44 -17.79
CA LYS A 397 -46.17 35.67 -16.98
C LYS A 397 -46.42 35.67 -15.44
N VAL A 398 -45.99 36.63 -14.57
CA VAL A 398 -45.74 38.11 -14.63
C VAL A 398 -44.51 38.58 -13.78
N GLU A 399 -44.12 39.85 -14.01
CA GLU A 399 -42.94 40.68 -13.62
C GLU A 399 -42.87 41.20 -12.16
N ILE A 400 -41.74 41.84 -11.78
CA ILE A 400 -41.59 42.90 -10.73
C ILE A 400 -40.68 44.03 -11.27
N GLN A 401 -40.87 45.28 -10.78
CA GLN A 401 -40.26 46.53 -11.29
C GLN A 401 -39.10 47.09 -10.41
N ASN A 402 -38.41 48.11 -10.92
CA ASN A 402 -37.34 48.88 -10.23
C ASN A 402 -37.91 50.03 -9.37
N ASP A 403 -37.15 50.55 -8.40
CA ASP A 403 -36.82 51.99 -8.35
C ASP A 403 -35.56 52.32 -7.52
N VAL A 404 -35.15 53.60 -7.48
CA VAL A 404 -33.80 54.09 -7.11
C VAL A 404 -33.79 55.06 -5.91
N ILE A 405 -32.73 55.04 -5.07
CA ILE A 405 -32.14 56.24 -4.40
C ILE A 405 -30.73 55.97 -3.84
N THR A 406 -29.93 57.02 -3.63
CA THR A 406 -28.47 57.01 -3.43
C THR A 406 -27.97 56.93 -1.97
N GLY A 407 -26.75 56.42 -1.76
CA GLY A 407 -26.13 56.29 -0.42
C GLY A 407 -24.65 55.87 -0.38
N GLN A 408 -23.78 56.49 -1.19
CA GLN A 408 -22.35 56.11 -1.23
C GLN A 408 -21.57 56.56 0.02
N LYS A 409 -21.18 55.59 0.88
CA LYS A 409 -19.86 55.58 1.58
C LYS A 409 -19.47 54.29 2.32
N VAL A 410 -20.32 53.27 2.34
CA VAL A 410 -20.08 51.97 3.04
C VAL A 410 -19.92 50.82 2.02
N MET A 411 -19.50 51.09 0.79
CA MET A 411 -19.63 50.14 -0.34
C MET A 411 -18.32 49.49 -0.83
N GLU A 412 -17.15 49.93 -0.39
CA GLU A 412 -15.87 49.41 -0.92
C GLU A 412 -15.34 48.22 -0.13
N GLU A 413 -15.32 48.27 1.20
CA GLU A 413 -14.85 47.14 2.02
C GLU A 413 -15.76 45.90 1.94
N THR A 414 -17.08 46.10 1.80
CA THR A 414 -18.06 45.01 1.79
C THR A 414 -18.14 44.26 0.46
N LYS A 415 -17.73 44.88 -0.65
CA LYS A 415 -17.68 44.21 -1.97
C LYS A 415 -16.57 43.16 -2.01
N THR A 416 -15.37 43.53 -1.60
CA THR A 416 -14.17 42.69 -1.72
C THR A 416 -14.29 41.39 -0.92
N SER A 417 -15.02 41.39 0.20
CA SER A 417 -15.35 40.16 0.95
C SER A 417 -16.37 39.29 0.21
N GLN A 418 -17.45 39.87 -0.32
CA GLN A 418 -18.48 39.11 -1.07
C GLN A 418 -17.92 38.49 -2.36
N ASP A 419 -17.08 39.23 -3.10
CA ASP A 419 -16.41 38.71 -4.31
C ASP A 419 -15.42 37.58 -3.97
N PHE A 420 -14.71 37.65 -2.83
CA PHE A 420 -13.81 36.59 -2.39
C PHE A 420 -14.57 35.32 -1.94
N ASP A 421 -15.63 35.45 -1.13
CA ASP A 421 -16.44 34.31 -0.70
C ASP A 421 -17.13 33.62 -1.89
N TYR A 422 -17.62 34.40 -2.86
CA TYR A 422 -18.15 33.88 -4.11
C TYR A 422 -17.09 33.11 -4.92
N LEU A 423 -15.90 33.70 -5.12
CA LEU A 423 -14.78 33.05 -5.81
C LEU A 423 -14.32 31.77 -5.10
N HIS A 424 -14.19 31.79 -3.77
CA HIS A 424 -13.79 30.65 -2.95
C HIS A 424 -14.83 29.52 -3.03
N SER A 425 -16.13 29.84 -2.95
CA SER A 425 -17.21 28.84 -3.05
C SER A 425 -17.21 28.10 -4.39
N ARG A 426 -16.95 28.81 -5.50
CA ARG A 426 -16.92 28.25 -6.87
C ARG A 426 -15.54 27.79 -7.33
N TRP A 427 -14.51 27.85 -6.48
CA TRP A 427 -13.12 27.43 -6.82
C TRP A 427 -13.03 25.97 -7.32
N LYS A 428 -13.91 25.08 -6.83
CA LYS A 428 -14.00 23.68 -7.27
C LYS A 428 -14.57 23.52 -8.69
N GLU A 429 -15.40 24.45 -9.15
CA GLU A 429 -15.90 24.50 -10.53
C GLU A 429 -14.81 25.02 -11.46
N PHE A 430 -14.12 26.09 -11.04
CA PHE A 430 -12.97 26.64 -11.75
C PHE A 430 -11.89 25.59 -12.00
N ILE A 431 -11.47 24.83 -10.98
CA ILE A 431 -10.50 23.73 -11.14
C ILE A 431 -10.99 22.67 -12.14
N GLN A 432 -12.29 22.36 -12.17
CA GLN A 432 -12.84 21.42 -13.15
C GLN A 432 -12.86 21.97 -14.58
N SER A 433 -13.01 23.29 -14.76
CA SER A 433 -12.95 23.96 -16.07
C SER A 433 -11.55 23.95 -16.72
N LEU A 434 -10.49 23.65 -15.95
CA LEU A 434 -9.10 23.56 -16.41
C LEU A 434 -8.69 22.14 -16.88
N ARG A 435 -9.59 21.15 -16.80
CA ARG A 435 -9.31 19.77 -17.22
C ARG A 435 -8.92 19.70 -18.70
N GLY A 436 -7.75 19.13 -18.97
CA GLY A 436 -7.23 18.94 -20.32
C GLY A 436 -6.49 20.15 -20.90
N GLU A 437 -6.44 21.29 -20.21
CA GLU A 437 -5.66 22.45 -20.66
C GLU A 437 -4.21 22.45 -20.10
N GLY A 438 -3.32 23.18 -20.79
CA GLY A 438 -1.88 23.20 -20.54
C GLY A 438 -1.11 22.09 -21.25
N SER A 439 0.18 22.31 -21.56
CA SER A 439 1.00 21.46 -22.45
C SER A 439 1.35 20.06 -21.91
N SER A 440 0.72 19.62 -20.82
CA SER A 440 0.88 18.30 -20.22
C SER A 440 -0.43 17.77 -19.59
N GLY A 441 -1.58 18.37 -19.92
CA GLY A 441 -2.92 17.88 -19.54
C GLY A 441 -3.19 17.69 -18.04
N SER A 442 -2.41 18.35 -17.18
CA SER A 442 -2.33 18.08 -15.73
C SER A 442 -2.35 19.36 -14.86
N LEU A 443 -2.72 20.50 -15.46
CA LEU A 443 -2.79 21.78 -14.76
C LEU A 443 -3.84 21.78 -13.63
N ASP A 444 -4.98 21.14 -13.87
CA ASP A 444 -6.03 20.92 -12.86
C ASP A 444 -5.50 20.07 -11.70
N ALA A 445 -4.70 19.03 -11.96
CA ALA A 445 -4.13 18.17 -10.93
C ALA A 445 -3.15 18.91 -10.02
N PHE A 446 -2.32 19.81 -10.56
CA PHE A 446 -1.43 20.66 -9.75
C PHE A 446 -2.23 21.64 -8.88
N LEU A 447 -3.20 22.35 -9.45
CA LEU A 447 -4.00 23.32 -8.69
C LEU A 447 -4.89 22.62 -7.64
N ARG A 448 -5.50 21.47 -7.97
CA ARG A 448 -6.35 20.69 -7.05
C ARG A 448 -5.61 20.12 -5.83
N SER A 449 -4.33 19.80 -5.97
CA SER A 449 -3.54 19.13 -4.92
C SER A 449 -2.63 20.07 -4.13
N ALA A 450 -2.25 21.21 -4.69
CA ALA A 450 -1.21 22.06 -4.12
C ALA A 450 -1.59 23.55 -3.96
N CYS A 451 -2.80 23.99 -4.36
CA CYS A 451 -3.17 25.41 -4.42
C CYS A 451 -4.56 25.71 -3.81
N GLU A 452 -4.64 26.74 -2.97
CA GLU A 452 -5.89 27.33 -2.47
C GLU A 452 -5.85 28.86 -2.55
N PRO A 453 -6.97 29.56 -2.82
CA PRO A 453 -7.02 31.02 -2.82
C PRO A 453 -6.99 31.54 -1.37
N VAL A 454 -6.04 32.40 -1.05
CA VAL A 454 -5.76 32.89 0.32
C VAL A 454 -6.33 34.28 0.56
N ALA A 455 -6.37 35.13 -0.46
CA ALA A 455 -6.96 36.47 -0.41
C ALA A 455 -7.27 37.00 -1.82
N LEU A 456 -8.16 37.97 -1.91
CA LEU A 456 -8.32 38.86 -3.07
C LEU A 456 -8.01 40.29 -2.63
N LYS A 457 -7.15 40.99 -3.37
CA LYS A 457 -6.77 42.40 -3.13
C LYS A 457 -6.74 43.14 -4.45
N ASP A 458 -7.58 44.16 -4.62
CA ASP A 458 -7.52 45.09 -5.76
C ASP A 458 -7.44 44.40 -7.14
N GLY A 459 -8.27 43.37 -7.35
CA GLY A 459 -8.30 42.54 -8.57
C GLY A 459 -7.16 41.52 -8.70
N THR A 460 -6.30 41.39 -7.68
CA THR A 460 -5.21 40.41 -7.60
C THR A 460 -5.58 39.27 -6.64
N LEU A 461 -5.69 38.06 -7.18
CA LEU A 461 -5.98 36.82 -6.47
C LEU A 461 -4.67 36.19 -5.96
N VAL A 462 -4.55 36.10 -4.63
CA VAL A 462 -3.39 35.51 -3.96
C VAL A 462 -3.60 34.01 -3.80
N LEU A 463 -2.76 33.21 -4.45
CA LEU A 463 -2.78 31.75 -4.45
C LEU A 463 -1.69 31.19 -3.53
N GLY A 464 -2.10 30.40 -2.54
CA GLY A 464 -1.23 29.76 -1.57
C GLY A 464 -0.82 28.36 -2.00
N PHE A 465 0.49 28.14 -2.14
CA PHE A 465 1.07 26.87 -2.54
C PHE A 465 1.78 26.14 -1.39
N TYR A 466 1.60 24.83 -1.31
CA TYR A 466 2.23 23.97 -0.29
C TYR A 466 3.66 23.52 -0.62
N TYR A 467 4.12 23.71 -1.87
CA TYR A 467 5.44 23.28 -2.35
C TYR A 467 6.01 24.27 -3.39
N SER A 468 7.30 24.60 -3.32
CA SER A 468 7.95 25.61 -4.17
C SER A 468 7.86 25.28 -5.66
N PHE A 469 8.11 24.02 -6.03
CA PHE A 469 8.02 23.52 -7.40
C PHE A 469 6.64 23.73 -8.06
N HIS A 470 5.55 23.74 -7.29
CA HIS A 470 4.22 24.06 -7.83
C HIS A 470 4.01 25.56 -7.97
N LYS A 471 4.49 26.38 -7.02
CA LYS A 471 4.52 27.84 -7.16
C LYS A 471 5.30 28.27 -8.40
N GLU A 472 6.54 27.81 -8.56
CA GLU A 472 7.44 28.17 -9.66
C GLU A 472 6.84 27.83 -11.04
N LYS A 473 6.16 26.68 -11.16
CA LYS A 473 5.46 26.28 -12.40
C LYS A 473 4.23 27.12 -12.74
N ILE A 474 3.58 27.76 -11.76
CA ILE A 474 2.42 28.62 -11.99
C ILE A 474 2.83 30.09 -12.17
N GLU A 475 4.01 30.49 -11.66
CA GLU A 475 4.62 31.79 -11.95
C GLU A 475 5.20 31.90 -13.37
N ASP A 476 5.52 30.77 -14.03
CA ASP A 476 5.83 30.74 -15.47
C ASP A 476 4.69 31.43 -16.26
N ALA A 477 5.07 32.49 -17.00
CA ALA A 477 4.17 33.36 -17.74
C ALA A 477 3.19 32.60 -18.65
N LYS A 478 3.61 31.44 -19.18
CA LYS A 478 2.78 30.57 -20.03
C LYS A 478 1.58 29.96 -19.28
N TYR A 479 1.80 29.51 -18.04
CA TYR A 479 0.72 28.94 -17.20
C TYR A 479 -0.08 30.05 -16.52
N ARG A 480 0.61 31.08 -16.03
CA ARG A 480 0.00 32.28 -15.43
C ARG A 480 -1.06 32.89 -16.35
N HIS A 481 -0.71 33.20 -17.60
CA HIS A 481 -1.63 33.85 -18.54
C HIS A 481 -2.83 32.96 -18.91
N LEU A 482 -2.64 31.63 -18.97
CA LEU A 482 -3.72 30.68 -19.21
C LEU A 482 -4.76 30.68 -18.06
N ILE A 483 -4.28 30.75 -16.82
CA ILE A 483 -5.15 30.79 -15.62
C ILE A 483 -5.81 32.17 -15.49
N GLU A 484 -5.10 33.28 -15.74
CA GLU A 484 -5.68 34.63 -15.76
C GLU A 484 -6.79 34.75 -16.84
N LYS A 485 -6.58 34.17 -18.04
CA LYS A 485 -7.62 34.06 -19.09
C LYS A 485 -8.82 33.22 -18.64
N LYS A 486 -8.60 32.09 -17.98
CA LYS A 486 -9.69 31.22 -17.49
C LYS A 486 -10.47 31.82 -16.33
N LEU A 487 -9.81 32.58 -15.45
CA LEU A 487 -10.50 33.35 -14.41
C LEU A 487 -11.46 34.37 -15.03
N MET A 488 -11.05 35.02 -16.13
CA MET A 488 -11.93 35.91 -16.89
C MET A 488 -13.09 35.15 -17.59
N GLU A 489 -12.86 33.96 -18.15
CA GLU A 489 -13.92 33.13 -18.75
C GLU A 489 -14.96 32.62 -17.73
N VAL A 490 -14.55 32.28 -16.51
CA VAL A 490 -15.43 31.66 -15.49
C VAL A 490 -16.08 32.69 -14.56
N PHE A 491 -15.38 33.78 -14.22
CA PHE A 491 -15.84 34.79 -13.26
C PHE A 491 -16.17 36.16 -13.89
N GLY A 492 -15.97 36.33 -15.20
CA GLY A 492 -16.36 37.52 -15.95
C GLY A 492 -15.53 38.79 -15.67
N GLN A 493 -14.49 38.71 -14.83
CA GLN A 493 -13.62 39.83 -14.48
C GLN A 493 -12.12 39.47 -14.67
N PRO A 494 -11.27 40.43 -15.07
CA PRO A 494 -9.84 40.19 -15.28
C PRO A 494 -9.07 40.18 -13.95
N TYR A 495 -8.84 38.98 -13.39
CA TYR A 495 -8.01 38.80 -12.20
C TYR A 495 -6.52 38.63 -12.56
N LYS A 496 -5.64 39.27 -11.78
CA LYS A 496 -4.19 38.98 -11.77
C LYS A 496 -3.87 37.94 -10.71
N ILE A 497 -2.81 37.16 -10.88
CA ILE A 497 -2.40 36.14 -9.91
C ILE A 497 -1.17 36.58 -9.10
N GLU A 498 -1.13 36.28 -7.80
CA GLU A 498 0.09 36.35 -6.97
C GLU A 498 0.30 35.02 -6.26
N CYS A 499 1.48 34.41 -6.36
CA CYS A 499 1.75 33.10 -5.79
C CYS A 499 2.57 33.22 -4.49
N ILE A 500 2.07 32.68 -3.38
CA ILE A 500 2.80 32.65 -2.09
C ILE A 500 3.02 31.21 -1.61
N LEU A 501 4.05 31.01 -0.79
CA LEU A 501 4.28 29.72 -0.11
C LEU A 501 3.57 29.70 1.25
N VAL A 502 2.83 28.63 1.52
CA VAL A 502 2.03 28.46 2.74
C VAL A 502 2.44 27.19 3.46
N ASP A 503 2.89 27.34 4.71
CA ASP A 503 3.35 26.23 5.52
C ASP A 503 2.17 25.37 6.01
N ARG A 504 2.13 24.10 5.61
CA ARG A 504 1.02 23.17 5.81
C ARG A 504 0.63 22.98 7.30
N LYS A 505 1.54 23.30 8.23
CA LYS A 505 1.27 23.28 9.67
C LYS A 505 0.25 24.32 10.14
N ARG A 506 0.12 25.48 9.49
CA ARG A 506 -0.81 26.55 9.92
C ARG A 506 -2.28 26.13 9.89
N LYS A 507 -2.67 25.25 8.96
CA LYS A 507 -4.06 24.77 8.88
C LYS A 507 -4.44 23.93 10.12
N ALA A 508 -3.50 23.15 10.65
CA ALA A 508 -3.73 22.35 11.86
C ALA A 508 -3.92 23.20 13.14
N SER A 509 -3.35 24.41 13.21
CA SER A 509 -3.63 25.35 14.31
C SER A 509 -4.92 26.16 14.07
N GLN A 510 -5.21 26.59 12.85
CA GLN A 510 -6.46 27.31 12.54
C GLN A 510 -7.70 26.42 12.72
N THR A 511 -7.72 25.20 12.18
CA THR A 511 -8.86 24.27 12.33
C THR A 511 -9.04 23.80 13.79
N LYS A 512 -8.01 23.85 14.65
CA LYS A 512 -8.16 23.69 16.10
C LYS A 512 -8.95 24.85 16.74
N VAL A 513 -8.70 26.10 16.32
CA VAL A 513 -9.37 27.30 16.86
C VAL A 513 -10.80 27.45 16.33
N GLU A 514 -11.13 26.89 15.18
CA GLU A 514 -12.46 26.97 14.55
C GLU A 514 -13.48 25.94 15.08
N SER A 515 -13.06 24.97 15.91
CA SER A 515 -13.99 24.00 16.50
C SER A 515 -15.05 24.67 17.39
N PRO A 516 -16.36 24.42 17.20
CA PRO A 516 -17.41 25.01 18.02
C PRO A 516 -17.27 24.74 19.52
N LEU A 517 -16.76 23.56 19.87
CA LEU A 517 -16.50 23.15 21.26
C LEU A 517 -15.36 23.96 21.90
N ILE A 518 -14.37 24.39 21.11
CA ILE A 518 -13.22 25.17 21.60
C ILE A 518 -13.62 26.64 21.76
N LYS A 519 -14.46 27.20 20.88
CA LYS A 519 -15.10 28.50 21.13
C LYS A 519 -15.93 28.49 22.41
N ALA A 520 -16.84 27.52 22.56
CA ALA A 520 -17.65 27.39 23.78
C ALA A 520 -16.81 27.25 25.06
N ALA A 521 -15.69 26.52 25.01
CA ALA A 521 -14.77 26.40 26.15
C ALA A 521 -14.05 27.73 26.47
N ILE A 522 -13.66 28.51 25.46
CA ILE A 522 -13.01 29.82 25.64
C ILE A 522 -14.02 30.86 26.17
N ASP A 523 -15.26 30.85 25.69
CA ASP A 523 -16.36 31.69 26.20
C ASP A 523 -16.71 31.34 27.66
N MET A 524 -16.48 30.09 28.08
CA MET A 524 -16.55 29.63 29.48
C MET A 524 -15.24 29.85 30.28
N GLY A 525 -14.26 30.57 29.72
CA GLY A 525 -13.05 31.03 30.41
C GLY A 525 -11.83 30.09 30.34
N ALA A 526 -11.86 29.03 29.52
CA ALA A 526 -10.71 28.15 29.35
C ALA A 526 -9.55 28.83 28.59
N ARG A 527 -8.31 28.45 28.93
CA ARG A 527 -7.11 28.79 28.16
C ARG A 527 -6.54 27.55 27.47
N ILE A 528 -6.13 27.72 26.22
CA ILE A 528 -5.31 26.74 25.50
C ILE A 528 -3.88 26.82 26.04
N VAL A 529 -3.24 25.65 26.18
CA VAL A 529 -1.80 25.47 26.45
C VAL A 529 -1.29 24.52 25.35
N ASP A 530 -0.10 24.81 24.81
CA ASP A 530 0.52 24.07 23.69
C ASP A 530 1.09 22.69 24.10
#